data_AF-A0A4S8HUP7-F1
#
_entry.id   AF-A0A4S8HUP7-F1
#
_cell.length_a   1.000
_cell.length_b   1.000
_cell.length_c   1.000
_cell.angle_alpha   90.00
_cell.angle_beta   90.00
_cell.angle_gamma   90.00
#
_symmetry.space_group_name_H-M   'P 1'
#
loop_
_entity.id
_entity.type
_entity.pdbx_description
1 polymer ?
#
loop_
_entity_poly.entity_id
_entity_poly.type
_entity_poly.pdbx_seq_one_letter_code
_entity_poly.pdbx_strand_id
1 'polypeptide(L)'
;MKRTAFSIRTGLFLCLGTLLIATACNNNSSQKNTKPLLSDSARAANKRIDSLRRASYRNNDLSIIFLDATSQIMQAQMVLEKADYAGNKPQMVDSLIINSDSGDSLYYALRRMYMAATAFAETEEQRARFNAMTMPDSTKLWLQKHFKGSTPSGALSALTKFQNDCTVINKIIRK
;
A
#
# COMPACT_ATOMS: atom_id res chain seq x y z
N MET A 1 -48.25 7.74 -3.86
CA MET A 1 -47.62 8.99 -3.37
C MET A 1 -47.83 9.12 -1.86
N LYS A 2 -46.75 9.04 -1.08
CA LYS A 2 -46.47 9.89 0.11
C LYS A 2 -45.05 9.56 0.58
N ARG A 3 -44.27 10.62 0.78
CA ARG A 3 -42.83 10.64 1.05
C ARG A 3 -42.53 10.49 2.55
N THR A 4 -41.33 9.96 2.83
CA THR A 4 -40.39 10.30 3.92
C THR A 4 -40.82 10.16 5.38
N ALA A 5 -40.06 9.35 6.14
CA ALA A 5 -39.34 9.84 7.31
C ALA A 5 -38.12 8.95 7.62
N PHE A 6 -37.00 9.61 7.79
CA PHE A 6 -35.67 9.12 8.09
C PHE A 6 -35.57 8.88 9.61
N SER A 7 -35.08 7.72 10.06
CA SER A 7 -34.67 7.53 11.45
C SER A 7 -33.35 6.77 11.48
N ILE A 8 -32.26 7.52 11.38
CA ILE A 8 -30.93 7.05 11.78
C ILE A 8 -30.96 6.98 13.31
N ARG A 9 -31.11 5.77 13.84
CA ARG A 9 -30.94 5.48 15.25
C ARG A 9 -29.48 5.71 15.62
N THR A 10 -29.26 6.84 16.27
CA THR A 10 -28.09 7.23 17.05
C THR A 10 -27.65 6.12 17.99
N GLY A 11 -26.44 5.59 17.78
CA GLY A 11 -25.80 4.60 18.64
C GLY A 11 -24.28 4.76 18.67
N LEU A 12 -23.80 6.00 18.59
CA LEU A 12 -22.37 6.32 18.46
C LEU A 12 -22.01 7.48 19.39
N PHE A 13 -22.20 7.29 20.70
CA PHE A 13 -21.71 8.18 21.74
C PHE A 13 -21.60 7.38 23.04
N LEU A 14 -20.39 6.92 23.37
CA LEU A 14 -19.87 6.62 24.71
C LEU A 14 -18.66 5.67 24.57
N CYS A 15 -17.48 6.24 24.27
CA CYS A 15 -16.16 5.72 24.71
C CYS A 15 -15.00 6.60 24.19
N LEU A 16 -15.13 7.92 24.23
CA LEU A 16 -14.01 8.85 24.08
C LEU A 16 -14.07 9.86 25.22
N GLY A 17 -13.41 9.56 26.34
CA GLY A 17 -13.41 10.45 27.49
C GLY A 17 -12.92 9.77 28.76
N THR A 18 -11.67 9.30 28.78
CA THR A 18 -10.89 9.05 30.01
C THR A 18 -9.46 8.61 29.63
N LEU A 19 -8.66 9.54 29.10
CA LEU A 19 -7.19 9.45 29.26
C LEU A 19 -6.53 10.82 29.08
N LEU A 20 -7.00 11.81 29.84
CA LEU A 20 -6.28 13.07 30.01
C LEU A 20 -6.48 13.53 31.46
N ILE A 21 -5.35 13.81 32.10
CA ILE A 21 -5.16 14.47 33.40
C ILE A 21 -5.01 13.54 34.62
N ALA A 22 -3.76 13.13 34.87
CA ALA A 22 -3.04 13.19 36.15
C ALA A 22 -1.61 12.74 35.82
N THR A 23 -0.59 13.58 35.82
CA THR A 23 0.00 14.18 37.03
C THR A 23 0.78 15.45 36.67
N ALA A 24 0.33 16.60 37.19
CA ALA A 24 1.21 17.72 37.46
C ALA A 24 1.88 17.43 38.81
N CYS A 25 3.16 17.06 38.80
CA CYS A 25 4.03 17.16 39.97
C CYS A 25 5.00 18.30 39.70
N ASN A 26 4.85 19.38 40.46
CA ASN A 26 5.70 20.54 40.38
C ASN A 26 6.90 20.37 41.33
N ASN A 27 8.08 20.68 40.79
CA ASN A 27 9.31 21.16 41.42
C ASN A 27 10.34 20.23 42.10
N ASN A 28 11.56 20.37 41.56
CA ASN A 28 12.90 20.18 42.12
C ASN A 28 13.35 18.80 42.59
N SER A 29 14.16 18.12 41.75
CA SER A 29 15.62 18.14 41.83
C SER A 29 16.23 16.87 41.19
N SER A 30 17.29 17.05 40.39
CA SER A 30 18.25 16.04 39.94
C SER A 30 17.73 14.65 39.58
N GLN A 31 17.47 14.38 38.29
CA GLN A 31 17.57 12.99 37.82
C GLN A 31 18.00 12.86 36.35
N LYS A 32 19.16 12.22 36.22
CA LYS A 32 19.81 11.63 35.05
C LYS A 32 18.86 11.17 33.94
N ASN A 33 19.19 11.56 32.71
CA ASN A 33 19.09 10.74 31.48
C ASN A 33 17.93 9.75 31.40
N THR A 34 16.71 10.22 31.11
CA THR A 34 15.65 9.35 30.61
C THR A 34 15.56 9.46 29.09
N LYS A 35 16.46 8.74 28.41
CA LYS A 35 16.29 8.35 26.99
C LYS A 35 15.38 7.10 26.90
N PRO A 36 14.85 6.74 25.71
CA PRO A 36 13.43 6.44 25.49
C PRO A 36 13.07 4.94 25.62
N LEU A 37 12.66 4.48 26.80
CA LEU A 37 12.26 3.08 27.01
C LEU A 37 10.99 2.64 26.22
N LEU A 38 10.11 3.59 25.88
CA LEU A 38 8.89 3.33 25.10
C LEU A 38 9.17 3.17 23.59
N SER A 39 10.28 3.73 23.07
CA SER A 39 10.64 3.64 21.65
C SER A 39 11.27 2.28 21.32
N ASP A 40 12.13 1.77 22.21
CA ASP A 40 12.84 0.51 21.97
C ASP A 40 11.95 -0.72 22.11
N SER A 41 10.97 -0.67 23.03
CA SER A 41 9.96 -1.73 23.19
C SER A 41 9.02 -1.83 21.98
N ALA A 42 8.52 -0.70 21.47
CA ALA A 42 7.71 -0.66 20.25
C ALA A 42 8.50 -1.14 19.01
N ARG A 43 9.77 -0.74 18.90
CA ARG A 43 10.67 -1.19 17.82
C ARG A 43 10.94 -2.70 17.89
N ALA A 44 11.14 -3.25 19.09
CA ALA A 44 11.33 -4.69 19.28
C ALA A 44 10.06 -5.49 18.93
N ALA A 45 8.88 -4.99 19.32
CA ALA A 45 7.60 -5.60 18.97
C ALA A 45 7.37 -5.62 17.45
N ASN A 46 7.64 -4.51 16.75
CA ASN A 46 7.54 -4.44 15.30
C ASN A 46 8.50 -5.42 14.60
N LYS A 47 9.76 -5.50 15.05
CA LYS A 47 10.71 -6.50 14.52
C LYS A 47 10.21 -7.93 14.67
N ARG A 48 9.55 -8.26 15.77
CA ARG A 48 8.96 -9.59 15.99
C ARG A 48 7.74 -9.85 15.09
N ILE A 49 6.90 -8.85 14.86
CA ILE A 49 5.78 -8.97 13.92
C ILE A 49 6.30 -9.17 12.50
N ASP A 50 7.34 -8.44 12.11
CA ASP A 50 7.92 -8.56 10.78
C ASP A 50 8.62 -9.89 10.57
N SER A 51 9.30 -10.45 11.58
CA SER A 51 9.87 -11.79 11.48
C SER A 51 8.79 -12.87 11.32
N LEU A 52 7.66 -12.74 12.00
CA LEU A 52 6.49 -13.62 11.80
C LEU A 52 5.90 -13.47 10.39
N ARG A 53 5.80 -12.23 9.86
CA ARG A 53 5.35 -11.99 8.48
C ARG A 53 6.32 -12.57 7.46
N ARG A 54 7.62 -12.39 7.62
CA ARG A 54 8.65 -13.00 6.75
C ARG A 54 8.56 -14.53 6.80
N ALA A 55 8.40 -15.11 7.99
CA ALA A 55 8.25 -16.55 8.16
C ALA A 55 6.99 -17.12 7.47
N SER A 56 5.95 -16.29 7.26
CA SER A 56 4.77 -16.70 6.51
C SER A 56 4.99 -16.82 5.00
N TYR A 57 6.05 -16.19 4.47
CA TYR A 57 6.42 -16.27 3.06
C TYR A 57 7.44 -17.39 2.86
N ARG A 58 7.07 -18.45 2.13
CA ARG A 58 8.05 -19.43 1.63
C ARG A 58 8.76 -18.89 0.40
N ASN A 59 9.97 -19.37 0.11
CA ASN A 59 10.74 -18.94 -1.07
C ASN A 59 9.98 -19.16 -2.40
N ASN A 60 9.19 -20.23 -2.49
CA ASN A 60 8.32 -20.47 -3.65
C ASN A 60 7.19 -19.44 -3.75
N ASP A 61 6.57 -19.05 -2.63
CA ASP A 61 5.48 -18.07 -2.60
C ASP A 61 5.99 -16.69 -3.05
N LEU A 62 7.18 -16.29 -2.60
CA LEU A 62 7.81 -15.04 -3.03
C LEU A 62 8.10 -15.03 -4.52
N SER A 63 8.65 -16.13 -5.05
CA SER A 63 8.93 -16.27 -6.48
C SER A 63 7.64 -16.17 -7.32
N ILE A 64 6.55 -16.78 -6.85
CA ILE A 64 5.23 -16.70 -7.49
C ILE A 64 4.70 -15.26 -7.46
N ILE A 65 4.80 -14.56 -6.32
CA ILE A 65 4.35 -13.18 -6.18
C ILE A 65 5.05 -12.25 -7.19
N PHE A 66 6.37 -12.35 -7.34
CA PHE A 66 7.11 -11.51 -8.30
C PHE A 66 6.83 -11.89 -9.75
N LEU A 67 6.70 -13.18 -10.04
CA LEU A 67 6.38 -13.65 -11.38
C LEU A 67 4.99 -13.16 -11.81
N ASP A 68 4.00 -13.27 -10.93
CA ASP A 68 2.65 -12.79 -11.17
C ASP A 68 2.62 -11.28 -11.38
N ALA A 69 3.24 -10.50 -10.48
CA ALA A 69 3.33 -9.03 -10.63
C ALA A 69 3.98 -8.63 -11.96
N THR A 70 5.09 -9.28 -12.34
CA THR A 70 5.76 -9.02 -13.61
C THR A 70 4.87 -9.37 -14.81
N SER A 71 4.17 -10.51 -14.76
CA SER A 71 3.26 -10.94 -15.82
C SER A 71 2.11 -9.96 -16.02
N GLN A 72 1.46 -9.52 -14.93
CA GLN A 72 0.36 -8.56 -15.01
C GLN A 72 0.83 -7.18 -15.52
N ILE A 73 2.02 -6.73 -15.11
CA ILE A 73 2.62 -5.50 -15.65
C ILE A 73 2.82 -5.62 -17.16
N MET A 74 3.41 -6.71 -17.64
CA MET A 74 3.67 -6.92 -19.07
C MET A 74 2.38 -6.98 -19.89
N GLN A 75 1.34 -7.64 -19.37
CA GLN A 75 0.03 -7.68 -20.03
C GLN A 75 -0.58 -6.27 -20.15
N ALA A 76 -0.52 -5.47 -19.08
CA ALA A 76 -0.99 -4.10 -19.09
C ALA A 76 -0.17 -3.21 -20.05
N GLN A 77 1.15 -3.39 -20.09
CA GLN A 77 2.05 -2.68 -21.03
C GLN A 77 1.65 -2.98 -22.48
N MET A 78 1.48 -4.25 -22.85
CA MET A 78 1.10 -4.65 -24.21
C MET A 78 -0.22 -4.01 -24.67
N VAL A 79 -1.21 -3.91 -23.78
CA VAL A 79 -2.52 -3.31 -24.11
C VAL A 79 -2.39 -1.79 -24.26
N LEU A 80 -1.62 -1.14 -23.40
CA LEU A 80 -1.41 0.30 -23.44
C LEU A 80 -0.51 0.74 -24.60
N GLU A 81 0.49 -0.04 -24.98
CA GLU A 81 1.32 0.22 -26.18
C GLU A 81 0.44 0.27 -27.44
N LYS A 82 -0.46 -0.71 -27.61
CA LYS A 82 -1.43 -0.70 -28.72
C LYS A 82 -2.32 0.54 -28.68
N ALA A 83 -2.78 0.95 -27.50
CA ALA A 83 -3.60 2.14 -27.32
C ALA A 83 -2.84 3.45 -27.57
N ASP A 84 -1.54 3.48 -27.25
CA ASP A 84 -0.64 4.60 -27.53
C ASP A 84 -0.53 4.81 -29.05
N TYR A 85 -0.23 3.74 -29.80
CA TYR A 85 -0.21 3.76 -31.27
C TYR A 85 -1.56 4.13 -31.89
N ALA A 86 -2.69 3.74 -31.27
CA ALA A 86 -4.02 3.98 -31.80
C ALA A 86 -4.56 5.41 -31.57
N GLY A 87 -3.88 6.23 -30.75
CA GLY A 87 -4.27 7.63 -30.56
C GLY A 87 -4.03 8.22 -29.17
N ASN A 88 -3.45 7.45 -28.23
CA ASN A 88 -2.94 7.93 -26.94
C ASN A 88 -3.93 8.80 -26.14
N LYS A 89 -5.22 8.45 -26.14
CA LYS A 89 -6.27 9.24 -25.49
C LYS A 89 -6.46 8.82 -24.03
N PRO A 90 -6.59 9.75 -23.06
CA PRO A 90 -6.78 9.40 -21.64
C PRO A 90 -7.95 8.48 -21.36
N GLN A 91 -9.04 8.61 -22.12
CA GLN A 91 -10.23 7.77 -21.96
C GLN A 91 -9.97 6.27 -22.21
N MET A 92 -8.90 5.95 -22.95
CA MET A 92 -8.49 4.56 -23.17
C MET A 92 -7.91 3.95 -21.89
N VAL A 93 -7.22 4.72 -21.05
CA VAL A 93 -6.69 4.20 -19.77
C VAL A 93 -7.85 3.89 -18.80
N ASP A 94 -8.89 4.71 -18.82
CA ASP A 94 -10.08 4.49 -17.99
C ASP A 94 -10.76 3.16 -18.33
N SER A 95 -10.84 2.77 -19.61
CA SER A 95 -11.47 1.52 -20.04
C SER A 95 -10.53 0.32 -19.99
N LEU A 96 -9.26 0.49 -20.33
CA LEU A 96 -8.29 -0.61 -20.45
C LEU A 96 -7.62 -0.98 -19.13
N ILE A 97 -7.61 -0.07 -18.15
CA ILE A 97 -6.97 -0.27 -16.85
C ILE A 97 -8.01 -0.05 -15.74
N ILE A 98 -8.56 1.16 -15.59
CA ILE A 98 -9.29 1.52 -14.36
C ILE A 98 -10.62 0.77 -14.19
N ASN A 99 -11.33 0.51 -15.28
CA ASN A 99 -12.62 -0.19 -15.27
C ASN A 99 -12.53 -1.53 -16.02
N SER A 100 -11.48 -2.31 -15.76
CA SER A 100 -11.23 -3.59 -16.44
C SER A 100 -10.77 -4.67 -15.46
N ASP A 101 -11.10 -5.93 -15.78
CA ASP A 101 -10.65 -7.10 -15.01
C ASP A 101 -9.12 -7.24 -15.03
N SER A 102 -8.47 -6.83 -16.13
CA SER A 102 -7.01 -6.80 -16.25
C SER A 102 -6.39 -5.80 -15.28
N GLY A 103 -7.00 -4.63 -15.10
CA GLY A 103 -6.57 -3.66 -14.09
C GLY A 103 -6.77 -4.15 -12.67
N ASP A 104 -7.86 -4.86 -12.39
CA ASP A 104 -8.10 -5.48 -11.09
C ASP A 104 -7.01 -6.52 -10.78
N SER A 105 -6.67 -7.35 -11.76
CA SER A 105 -5.59 -8.35 -11.64
C SER A 105 -4.23 -7.70 -11.40
N LEU A 106 -3.91 -6.63 -12.13
CA LEU A 106 -2.71 -5.82 -11.92
C LEU A 106 -2.64 -5.27 -10.49
N TYR A 107 -3.74 -4.71 -9.98
CA TYR A 107 -3.80 -4.20 -8.61
C TYR A 107 -3.50 -5.30 -7.58
N TYR A 108 -4.17 -6.45 -7.66
CA TYR A 108 -3.97 -7.51 -6.68
C TYR A 108 -2.54 -8.06 -6.71
N ALA A 109 -1.95 -8.22 -7.90
CA ALA A 109 -0.58 -8.68 -8.04
C ALA A 109 0.42 -7.68 -7.43
N LEU A 110 0.30 -6.39 -7.77
CA LEU A 110 1.16 -5.34 -7.23
C LEU A 110 0.99 -5.17 -5.72
N ARG A 111 -0.25 -5.21 -5.21
CA ARG A 111 -0.53 -5.11 -3.78
C ARG A 111 0.12 -6.25 -3.01
N ARG A 112 0.02 -7.49 -3.48
CA ARG A 112 0.70 -8.65 -2.86
C ARG A 112 2.21 -8.47 -2.84
N MET A 113 2.79 -8.00 -3.94
CA MET A 113 4.21 -7.69 -4.02
C MET A 113 4.62 -6.64 -2.99
N TYR A 114 3.92 -5.50 -2.92
CA TYR A 114 4.26 -4.44 -1.96
C TYR A 114 4.01 -4.86 -0.50
N MET A 115 3.02 -5.70 -0.23
CA MET A 115 2.82 -6.29 1.11
C MET A 115 3.98 -7.21 1.51
N ALA A 116 4.49 -8.03 0.58
CA ALA A 116 5.70 -8.80 0.82
C ALA A 116 6.88 -7.84 1.07
N ALA A 117 7.05 -6.81 0.23
CA ALA A 117 8.10 -5.81 0.38
C ALA A 117 8.12 -5.15 1.76
N THR A 118 6.95 -4.78 2.31
CA THR A 118 6.82 -4.22 3.67
C THR A 118 7.40 -5.13 4.74
N ALA A 119 7.17 -6.45 4.64
CA ALA A 119 7.70 -7.40 5.62
C ALA A 119 9.24 -7.47 5.57
N PHE A 120 9.83 -7.32 4.39
CA PHE A 120 11.28 -7.40 4.15
C PHE A 120 12.00 -6.05 4.17
N ALA A 121 11.30 -4.93 4.39
CA ALA A 121 11.91 -3.61 4.45
C ALA A 121 13.02 -3.53 5.50
N GLU A 122 14.15 -2.91 5.11
CA GLU A 122 15.33 -2.70 5.94
C GLU A 122 15.20 -1.44 6.82
N THR A 123 14.45 -0.42 6.34
CA THR A 123 14.23 0.84 7.06
C THR A 123 12.73 1.18 7.20
N GLU A 124 12.40 2.06 8.16
CA GLU A 124 11.02 2.52 8.36
C GLU A 124 10.52 3.38 7.20
N GLU A 125 11.38 4.17 6.58
CA GLU A 125 11.04 4.99 5.41
C GLU A 125 10.68 4.10 4.21
N GLN A 126 11.46 3.04 4.00
CA GLN A 126 11.20 2.05 2.97
C GLN A 126 9.87 1.34 3.23
N ARG A 127 9.63 0.94 4.48
CA ARG A 127 8.36 0.32 4.89
C ARG A 127 7.17 1.25 4.66
N ALA A 128 7.28 2.51 5.06
CA ALA A 128 6.24 3.52 4.86
C ALA A 128 5.95 3.72 3.37
N ARG A 129 6.99 3.77 2.53
CA ARG A 129 6.84 3.84 1.07
C ARG A 129 6.08 2.62 0.52
N PHE A 130 6.47 1.40 0.89
CA PHE A 130 5.78 0.19 0.42
C PHE A 130 4.33 0.11 0.91
N ASN A 131 4.06 0.48 2.17
CA ASN A 131 2.69 0.57 2.68
C ASN A 131 1.85 1.64 1.95
N ALA A 132 2.44 2.78 1.58
CA ALA A 132 1.73 3.79 0.80
C ALA A 132 1.32 3.27 -0.59
N MET A 133 2.05 2.27 -1.11
CA MET A 133 1.73 1.58 -2.36
C MET A 133 0.65 0.51 -2.21
N THR A 134 0.31 0.05 -0.99
CA THR A 134 -0.83 -0.86 -0.77
C THR A 134 -2.14 -0.13 -0.51
N MET A 135 -2.11 1.21 -0.42
CA MET A 135 -3.27 2.05 -0.09
C MET A 135 -3.74 2.86 -1.31
N PRO A 136 -5.07 3.01 -1.52
CA PRO A 136 -6.18 2.48 -0.72
C PRO A 136 -6.48 1.00 -0.99
N ASP A 137 -7.28 0.39 -0.10
CA ASP A 137 -7.67 -1.03 -0.18
C ASP A 137 -8.78 -1.32 -1.21
N SER A 138 -9.34 -0.27 -1.81
CA SER A 138 -10.25 -0.40 -2.94
C SER A 138 -9.45 -0.43 -4.23
N THR A 139 -9.57 -1.53 -4.98
CA THR A 139 -8.99 -1.71 -6.31
C THR A 139 -9.22 -0.50 -7.21
N LYS A 140 -10.48 -0.07 -7.34
CA LYS A 140 -10.86 1.06 -8.19
C LYS A 140 -10.21 2.38 -7.76
N LEU A 141 -10.22 2.68 -6.46
CA LEU A 141 -9.60 3.92 -5.95
C LEU A 141 -8.08 3.89 -6.10
N TRP A 142 -7.47 2.71 -5.97
CA TRP A 142 -6.04 2.52 -6.18
C TRP A 142 -5.66 2.74 -7.64
N LEU A 143 -6.38 2.11 -8.57
CA LEU A 143 -6.17 2.31 -10.01
C LEU A 143 -6.37 3.78 -10.39
N GLN A 144 -7.40 4.44 -9.84
CA GLN A 144 -7.59 5.88 -10.04
C GLN A 144 -6.43 6.71 -9.49
N LYS A 145 -5.90 6.38 -8.31
CA LYS A 145 -4.76 7.10 -7.71
C LYS A 145 -3.52 7.10 -8.62
N HIS A 146 -3.27 6.00 -9.33
CA HIS A 146 -2.05 5.85 -10.14
C HIS A 146 -2.23 6.14 -11.62
N PHE A 147 -3.45 5.99 -12.17
CA PHE A 147 -3.68 6.06 -13.62
C PHE A 147 -4.70 7.11 -14.06
N LYS A 148 -5.52 7.67 -13.16
CA LYS A 148 -6.59 8.60 -13.56
C LYS A 148 -6.02 9.82 -14.27
N GLY A 149 -6.62 10.15 -15.42
CA GLY A 149 -6.20 11.28 -16.25
C GLY A 149 -4.89 11.06 -17.01
N SER A 150 -4.26 9.88 -16.89
CA SER A 150 -3.09 9.54 -17.68
C SER A 150 -3.51 9.19 -19.11
N THR A 151 -2.67 9.57 -20.07
CA THR A 151 -2.70 8.97 -21.40
C THR A 151 -2.08 7.57 -21.37
N PRO A 152 -2.29 6.70 -22.37
CA PRO A 152 -1.57 5.44 -22.50
C PRO A 152 -0.05 5.56 -22.30
N SER A 153 0.60 6.55 -22.91
CA SER A 153 2.04 6.81 -22.70
C SER A 153 2.40 7.16 -21.24
N GLY A 154 1.55 7.96 -20.57
CA GLY A 154 1.70 8.25 -19.14
C GLY A 154 1.53 7.02 -18.25
N ALA A 155 0.55 6.17 -18.57
CA ALA A 155 0.31 4.92 -17.88
C ALA A 155 1.46 3.92 -18.07
N LEU A 156 2.04 3.83 -19.28
CA LEU A 156 3.25 3.03 -19.55
C LEU A 156 4.43 3.47 -18.66
N SER A 157 4.63 4.78 -18.50
CA SER A 157 5.67 5.31 -17.61
C SER A 157 5.45 4.89 -16.15
N ALA A 158 4.20 4.82 -15.68
CA ALA A 158 3.88 4.30 -14.35
C ALA A 158 4.15 2.79 -14.23
N LEU A 159 3.78 2.00 -15.24
CA LEU A 159 4.05 0.56 -15.27
C LEU A 159 5.55 0.25 -15.26
N THR A 160 6.37 1.03 -15.98
CA THR A 160 7.84 0.91 -15.93
C THR A 160 8.39 1.17 -14.53
N LYS A 161 7.81 2.11 -13.78
CA LYS A 161 8.17 2.32 -12.36
C LYS A 161 7.83 1.10 -11.51
N PHE A 162 6.67 0.48 -11.71
CA PHE A 162 6.30 -0.75 -10.99
C PHE A 162 7.20 -1.93 -11.36
N GLN A 163 7.63 -2.04 -12.61
CA GLN A 163 8.58 -3.07 -13.04
C GLN A 163 9.96 -2.89 -12.40
N ASN A 164 10.42 -1.64 -12.30
CA ASN A 164 11.65 -1.32 -11.58
C ASN A 164 11.51 -1.65 -10.08
N ASP A 165 10.36 -1.34 -9.48
CA ASP A 165 10.08 -1.71 -8.10
C ASP A 165 10.08 -3.24 -7.90
N CYS A 166 9.51 -4.03 -8.82
CA CYS A 166 9.61 -5.50 -8.78
C CYS A 166 11.07 -5.95 -8.69
N THR A 167 11.94 -5.37 -9.52
CA THR A 167 13.37 -5.70 -9.56
C THR A 167 14.08 -5.32 -8.26
N VAL A 168 13.84 -4.11 -7.76
CA VAL A 168 14.47 -3.60 -6.54
C VAL A 168 14.01 -4.38 -5.31
N ILE A 169 12.70 -4.64 -5.18
CA ILE A 169 12.15 -5.40 -4.06
C ILE A 169 12.66 -6.83 -4.09
N ASN A 170 12.66 -7.50 -5.24
CA ASN A 170 13.19 -8.87 -5.34
C ASN A 170 14.66 -8.95 -4.93
N LYS A 171 15.47 -7.93 -5.25
CA LYS A 171 16.86 -7.83 -4.75
C LYS A 171 16.92 -7.70 -3.24
N ILE A 172 16.05 -6.89 -2.62
CA ILE A 172 16.00 -6.74 -1.15
C ILE A 172 15.63 -8.06 -0.47
N ILE A 173 14.65 -8.78 -1.01
CA ILE A 173 14.15 -10.03 -0.42
C ILE A 173 15.16 -11.17 -0.53
N ARG A 174 15.98 -11.20 -1.59
CA ARG A 174 16.97 -12.26 -1.85
C ARG A 174 18.34 -12.06 -1.20
N LYS A 175 18.54 -10.96 -0.46
CA LYS A 175 19.74 -10.78 0.37
C LYS A 175 19.71 -11.69 1.58
#